data_AF-A0A382U242-F1
#
_entry.id   AF-A0A382U242-F1
#
_cell.length_a   1.000
_cell.length_b   1.000
_cell.length_c   1.000
_cell.angle_alpha   90.00
_cell.angle_beta   90.00
_cell.angle_gamma   90.00
#
_symmetry.space_group_name_H-M   'P 1'
#
loop_
_entity.id
_entity.type
_entity.pdbx_description
1 polymer ?
#
loop_
_entity_poly.entity_id
_entity_poly.type
_entity_poly.pdbx_seq_one_letter_code
_entity_poly.pdbx_strand_id
1 'polypeptide(L)' 'MAVNTVLRAIISIFAIGISMVAFMPAVYELYYNQSLWEEAPAEALATRDNIYATFLSLPLFMIGAVFLWS' A
#
# COMPACT_ATOMS: atom_id res chain seq x y z
N MET A 1 22.87 -19.36 -1.20
CA MET A 1 21.51 -19.12 -1.75
C MET A 1 20.50 -18.78 -0.65
N ALA A 2 20.17 -19.71 0.27
CA ALA A 2 19.17 -19.46 1.32
C ALA A 2 19.40 -18.19 2.17
N VAL A 3 20.64 -17.96 2.64
CA VAL A 3 20.98 -16.78 3.46
C VAL A 3 20.72 -15.46 2.71
N ASN A 4 21.00 -15.40 1.40
CA ASN A 4 20.75 -14.22 0.57
C ASN A 4 19.24 -13.96 0.42
N THR A 5 18.44 -15.00 0.23
CA THR A 5 16.97 -14.90 0.18
C THR A 5 16.40 -14.34 1.49
N VAL A 6 16.86 -14.86 2.63
CA VAL A 6 16.41 -14.41 3.95
C VAL A 6 16.76 -12.95 4.18
N LEU A 7 18.00 -12.53 3.89
CA LEU A 7 18.42 -11.14 4.04
C LEU A 7 17.60 -10.18 3.16
N ARG A 8 17.33 -10.56 1.91
CA ARG A 8 16.49 -9.78 0.99
C ARG A 8 15.06 -9.68 1.48
N ALA A 9 14.49 -10.78 2.01
CA ALA A 9 13.15 -10.78 2.58
C ALA A 9 13.04 -9.80 3.75
N ILE A 10 13.99 -9.83 4.69
CA ILE A 10 14.01 -8.93 5.85
C ILE A 10 14.08 -7.47 5.41
N ILE A 11 15.04 -7.12 4.54
CA ILE A 11 15.23 -5.75 4.06
C ILE A 11 13.97 -5.27 3.32
N SER A 12 13.37 -6.11 2.49
CA SER A 12 12.20 -5.75 1.69
C SER A 12 10.96 -5.54 2.56
N ILE A 13 10.69 -6.44 3.51
CA ILE A 13 9.57 -6.30 4.45
C ILE A 13 9.72 -5.00 5.26
N PHE A 14 10.95 -4.69 5.70
CA PHE A 14 11.22 -3.46 6.44
C PHE A 14 10.98 -2.20 5.59
N ALA A 15 11.46 -2.18 4.35
CA ALA A 15 11.24 -1.07 3.42
C ALA A 15 9.74 -0.86 3.09
N ILE A 16 9.00 -1.96 2.90
CA ILE A 16 7.54 -1.93 2.71
C ILE A 16 6.86 -1.35 3.95
N GLY A 17 7.25 -1.80 5.14
CA GLY A 17 6.71 -1.31 6.41
C GLY A 17 6.91 0.20 6.61
N ILE A 18 8.13 0.71 6.36
CA ILE A 18 8.40 2.16 6.42
C ILE A 18 7.52 2.92 5.44
N SER A 19 7.40 2.43 4.20
CA SER A 19 6.58 3.07 3.17
C SER A 19 5.11 3.13 3.61
N MET A 20 4.59 2.05 4.18
CA MET A 20 3.22 2.04 4.72
C MET A 20 3.02 3.07 5.81
N VAL A 21 3.92 3.14 6.79
CA VAL A 21 3.83 4.12 7.89
C VAL A 21 3.91 5.56 7.37
N ALA A 22 4.77 5.82 6.38
CA ALA A 22 4.95 7.16 5.82
C ALA A 22 3.73 7.64 5.02
N PHE A 23 3.10 6.76 4.23
CA PHE A 23 2.01 7.13 3.33
C PHE A 23 0.61 6.93 3.92
N MET A 24 0.45 6.13 4.98
CA MET A 24 -0.85 5.89 5.62
C MET A 24 -1.57 7.18 6.06
N PRO A 25 -0.91 8.20 6.63
CA PRO A 25 -1.59 9.44 7.02
C PRO A 25 -2.24 10.15 5.83
N ALA A 26 -1.52 10.24 4.69
CA ALA A 26 -2.03 10.90 3.49
C ALA A 26 -3.20 10.13 2.86
N VAL A 27 -3.11 8.80 2.82
CA VAL A 27 -4.17 7.93 2.31
C VAL A 27 -5.41 8.00 3.19
N TYR A 28 -5.23 8.03 4.51
CA TYR A 28 -6.32 8.17 5.47
C TYR A 28 -7.00 9.54 5.35
N GLU A 29 -6.22 10.62 5.32
CA GLU A 29 -6.75 11.98 5.13
C GLU A 29 -7.55 12.09 3.83
N LEU A 30 -7.02 11.57 2.72
CA LEU A 30 -7.71 11.54 1.44
C LEU A 30 -9.03 10.77 1.55
N TYR A 31 -9.04 9.58 2.13
CA TYR A 31 -10.24 8.73 2.18
C TYR A 31 -11.35 9.32 3.08
N TYR A 32 -10.97 9.89 4.23
CA TYR A 32 -11.91 10.37 5.24
C TYR A 32 -12.24 11.86 5.16
N ASN A 33 -11.72 12.59 4.17
CA ASN A 33 -12.09 13.98 3.92
C ASN A 33 -13.51 14.08 3.31
N GLN A 34 -14.54 14.07 4.16
CA GLN A 34 -15.94 14.06 3.70
C GLN A 34 -16.29 15.26 2.82
N SER A 35 -15.82 16.47 3.17
CA SER A 35 -16.13 17.68 2.40
C SER A 35 -15.55 17.66 0.98
N LEU A 36 -14.45 16.94 0.75
CA LEU A 36 -13.91 16.71 -0.60
C LEU A 36 -14.83 15.81 -1.45
N TRP A 37 -15.58 14.91 -0.81
CA TRP A 37 -16.33 13.84 -1.47
C TRP A 37 -17.84 14.05 -1.53
N GLU A 38 -18.38 15.02 -0.81
CA GLU A 38 -19.83 15.29 -0.74
C GLU A 38 -20.48 15.53 -2.10
N GLU A 39 -19.80 16.25 -3.00
CA GLU A 39 -20.29 16.59 -4.34
C GLU A 39 -19.54 15.84 -5.45
N ALA A 40 -18.70 14.86 -5.09
CA ALA A 40 -17.88 14.16 -6.06
C ALA A 40 -18.71 13.17 -6.91
N PRO A 41 -18.42 13.05 -8.22
CA PRO A 41 -19.08 12.09 -9.09
C PRO A 41 -18.73 10.65 -8.69
N ALA A 42 -19.60 9.70 -9.05
CA ALA A 42 -19.47 8.30 -8.65
C ALA A 42 -18.14 7.66 -9.11
N GLU A 43 -17.62 8.07 -10.27
CA GLU A 43 -16.34 7.61 -10.80
C GLU A 43 -15.16 8.05 -9.92
N ALA A 44 -15.22 9.24 -9.33
CA ALA A 44 -14.19 9.74 -8.42
C ALA A 44 -14.22 8.98 -7.09
N LEU A 45 -15.42 8.68 -6.56
CA LEU A 45 -15.59 7.86 -5.36
C LEU A 45 -15.06 6.43 -5.57
N ALA A 46 -15.37 5.81 -6.71
CA ALA A 46 -14.83 4.50 -7.06
C ALA A 46 -13.29 4.52 -7.17
N THR A 47 -12.73 5.59 -7.73
CA THR A 47 -11.27 5.76 -7.82
C THR A 47 -10.63 5.90 -6.44
N ARG A 48 -11.21 6.70 -5.54
CA ARG A 48 -10.77 6.84 -4.14
C ARG A 48 -10.74 5.48 -3.44
N ASP A 49 -11.82 4.72 -3.55
CA ASP A 49 -11.95 3.42 -2.89
C ASP A 49 -10.93 2.42 -3.45
N ASN A 50 -10.69 2.44 -4.77
CA ASN A 50 -9.65 1.65 -5.41
C ASN A 50 -8.24 2.04 -4.96
N ILE A 51 -7.94 3.33 -4.81
CA ILE A 51 -6.64 3.80 -4.30
C ILE A 51 -6.43 3.28 -2.87
N TYR A 52 -7.43 3.39 -2.00
CA TYR A 52 -7.36 2.90 -0.63
C TYR A 52 -7.16 1.38 -0.57
N ALA A 53 -7.97 0.62 -1.31
CA ALA A 53 -7.85 -0.83 -1.38
C ALA A 53 -6.51 -1.29 -1.98
N THR A 54 -6.02 -0.59 -3.01
CA THR A 54 -4.71 -0.87 -3.63
C THR A 54 -3.60 -0.62 -2.63
N PHE A 55 -3.62 0.53 -1.93
CA PHE A 55 -2.61 0.86 -0.94
C PHE A 55 -2.51 -0.19 0.18
N LEU A 56 -3.66 -0.67 0.70
CA LEU A 56 -3.68 -1.70 1.75
C LEU A 56 -3.25 -3.08 1.26
N SER A 57 -3.50 -3.42 -0.01
CA SER A 57 -3.16 -4.72 -0.58
C SER A 57 -1.74 -4.79 -1.15
N LEU A 58 -1.16 -3.65 -1.54
CA LEU A 58 0.17 -3.56 -2.15
C LEU A 58 1.27 -4.26 -1.33
N PRO A 59 1.36 -4.11 0.01
CA PRO A 59 2.36 -4.81 0.82
C PRO A 59 2.30 -6.31 0.68
N LEU A 60 1.10 -6.86 0.59
CA LEU A 60 0.87 -8.31 0.53
C LEU A 60 1.40 -8.87 -0.80
N PHE A 61 1.14 -8.16 -1.90
CA PHE A 61 1.70 -8.50 -3.22
C PHE A 61 3.22 -8.30 -3.27
N MET A 62 3.75 -7.23 -2.68
CA MET A 62 5.18 -6.96 -2.64
C MET A 62 5.93 -8.03 -1.84
N ILE A 63 5.39 -8.50 -0.71
CA ILE A 63 5.95 -9.60 0.06
C ILE A 63 5.95 -10.89 -0.77
N GLY A 64 4.84 -11.21 -1.44
CA GLY A 64 4.76 -12.35 -2.36
C GLY A 64 5.81 -12.28 -3.47
N ALA A 65 5.98 -11.12 -4.10
CA ALA A 65 6.99 -10.90 -5.13
C ALA A 65 8.42 -11.11 -4.62
N VAL A 66 8.73 -10.67 -3.39
CA VAL A 66 10.05 -10.83 -2.78
C VAL A 66 10.41 -12.31 -2.57
N PHE A 67 9.44 -13.15 -2.20
CA PHE A 67 9.66 -14.58 -2.01
C PHE A 67 9.65 -15.37 -3.32
N LEU A 68 8.93 -14.92 -4.34
CA LEU A 68 8.84 -15.61 -5.64
C LEU A 68 9.97 -15.22 -6.61
N TRP A 69 10.56 -14.03 -6.46
CA TRP A 69 11.68 -13.54 -7.29
C TRP A 69 13.06 -14.08 -6.84
N SER A 70 13.11 -15.02 -5.88
CA SER A 70 14.37 -15.50 -5.28
C SER A 70 15.02 -16.66 -6.03
#